data_AF-A0A2D9SG74-F1
#
_entry.id   AF-A0A2D9SG74-F1
#
_cell.length_a   1.000
_cell.length_b   1.000
_cell.length_c   1.000
_cell.angle_alpha   90.00
_cell.angle_beta   90.00
_cell.angle_gamma   90.00
#
_symmetry.space_group_name_H-M   'P 1'
#
loop_
_entity.id
_entity.type
_entity.pdbx_description
1 polymer ?
#
loop_
_entity_poly.entity_id
_entity_poly.type
_entity_poly.pdbx_seq_one_letter_code
_entity_poly.pdbx_strand_id
1 'polypeptide(L)'
;MENLSGVKIQKQLRENILEKANSVLKGNDKANVFSEKINEAFKEVANSQIKAEKITKNYELGKETDLTKVIMTQQVASIAFQLTLNVRNKVLSSYKDIMNMPV
;
A
#
# COMPACT_ATOMS: atom_id res chain seq x y z
N MET A 1 14.32 -53.92 -13.16
CA MET A 1 13.07 -53.13 -13.03
C MET A 1 13.40 -51.89 -12.20
N GLU A 2 13.93 -50.82 -12.77
CA GLU A 2 14.37 -49.66 -11.96
C GLU A 2 14.22 -48.28 -12.63
N ASN A 3 13.83 -48.23 -13.91
CA ASN A 3 13.72 -46.98 -14.67
C ASN A 3 12.34 -46.30 -14.61
N LEU A 4 11.44 -46.77 -13.72
CA LEU A 4 10.08 -46.23 -13.61
C LEU A 4 9.88 -45.27 -12.42
N SER A 5 10.91 -45.09 -11.58
CA SER A 5 10.86 -44.21 -10.39
C SER A 5 11.32 -42.77 -10.69
N GLY A 6 12.38 -42.60 -11.49
CA GLY A 6 12.94 -41.28 -11.81
C GLY A 6 11.99 -40.37 -12.60
N VAL A 7 11.18 -40.93 -13.50
CA VAL A 7 10.18 -40.19 -14.29
C VAL A 7 8.98 -39.74 -13.44
N LYS A 8 8.60 -40.52 -12.41
CA LYS A 8 7.53 -40.15 -11.47
C LYS A 8 7.95 -38.99 -10.55
N ILE A 9 9.21 -39.00 -10.09
CA ILE A 9 9.77 -37.94 -9.25
C ILE A 9 9.86 -36.62 -10.05
N GLN A 10 10.30 -36.67 -11.31
CA GLN A 10 10.31 -35.48 -12.18
C GLN A 10 8.90 -34.94 -12.46
N LYS A 11 7.91 -35.81 -12.66
CA LYS A 11 6.52 -35.40 -12.87
C LYS A 11 5.90 -34.80 -11.61
N GLN A 12 6.14 -35.40 -10.44
CA GLN A 12 5.70 -34.87 -9.14
C GLN A 12 6.37 -33.55 -8.77
N LEU A 13 7.65 -33.37 -9.10
CA LEU A 13 8.37 -32.12 -8.87
C LEU A 13 7.80 -31.01 -9.76
N ARG A 14 7.49 -31.32 -11.03
CA ARG A 14 6.87 -30.37 -11.97
C ARG A 14 5.43 -30.02 -11.55
N GLU A 15 4.64 -30.99 -11.08
CA GLU A 15 3.28 -30.76 -10.55
C GLU A 15 3.32 -29.87 -9.29
N ASN A 16 4.23 -30.13 -8.35
CA ASN A 16 4.40 -29.28 -7.15
C ASN A 16 4.86 -27.86 -7.50
N ILE A 17 5.73 -27.68 -8.50
CA ILE A 17 6.17 -26.35 -8.95
C ILE A 17 5.03 -25.60 -9.62
N LEU A 18 4.17 -26.29 -10.41
CA LEU A 18 3.00 -25.70 -11.04
C LEU A 18 1.91 -25.34 -10.01
N GLU A 19 1.73 -26.13 -8.96
CA GLU A 19 0.82 -25.84 -7.86
C GLU A 19 1.30 -24.66 -7.00
N LYS A 20 2.61 -24.59 -6.72
CA LYS A 20 3.24 -23.46 -6.03
C LYS A 20 3.26 -22.19 -6.88
N ALA A 21 3.39 -22.30 -8.20
CA ALA A 21 3.23 -21.17 -9.12
C ALA A 21 1.78 -20.69 -9.12
N ASN A 22 0.80 -21.59 -9.19
CA ASN A 22 -0.62 -21.23 -9.15
C ASN A 22 -1.06 -20.63 -7.80
N SER A 23 -0.49 -21.04 -6.67
CA SER A 23 -0.80 -20.43 -5.37
C SER A 23 -0.22 -19.02 -5.22
N VAL A 24 0.95 -18.75 -5.83
CA VAL A 24 1.54 -17.40 -5.89
C VAL A 24 0.81 -16.51 -6.92
N LEU A 25 0.30 -17.10 -8.00
CA LEU A 25 -0.41 -16.40 -9.08
C LEU A 25 -1.91 -16.15 -8.80
N LYS A 26 -2.53 -16.85 -7.83
CA LYS A 26 -3.85 -16.50 -7.25
C LYS A 26 -3.78 -15.22 -6.39
N GLY A 27 -3.07 -14.21 -6.88
CA GLY A 27 -2.66 -12.96 -6.23
C GLY A 27 -3.77 -11.94 -5.93
N ASN A 28 -5.02 -12.37 -5.77
CA ASN A 28 -6.10 -11.49 -5.29
C ASN A 28 -5.83 -10.96 -3.87
N ASP A 29 -5.10 -11.71 -3.04
CA ASP A 29 -4.75 -11.28 -1.69
C ASP A 29 -3.82 -10.06 -1.68
N LYS A 30 -2.87 -9.96 -2.63
CA LYS A 30 -1.94 -8.82 -2.67
C LYS A 30 -2.62 -7.53 -3.14
N ALA A 31 -3.58 -7.64 -4.06
CA ALA A 31 -4.38 -6.50 -4.52
C ALA A 31 -5.31 -5.98 -3.42
N ASN A 32 -5.90 -6.87 -2.63
CA ASN A 32 -6.69 -6.50 -1.46
C ASN A 32 -5.84 -5.83 -0.38
N VAL A 33 -4.68 -6.41 -0.01
CA VAL A 33 -3.76 -5.82 0.97
C VAL A 33 -3.29 -4.43 0.54
N PHE A 34 -3.00 -4.25 -0.76
CA PHE A 34 -2.64 -2.94 -1.29
C PHE A 34 -3.78 -1.92 -1.18
N SER A 35 -5.00 -2.32 -1.56
CA SER A 35 -6.18 -1.46 -1.49
C SER A 35 -6.54 -1.09 -0.04
N GLU A 36 -6.38 -2.03 0.89
CA GLU A 36 -6.51 -1.79 2.33
C GLU A 36 -5.47 -0.77 2.83
N LYS A 37 -4.21 -0.90 2.42
CA LYS A 37 -3.14 0.04 2.79
C LYS A 37 -3.34 1.44 2.24
N ILE A 38 -3.86 1.57 1.01
CA ILE A 38 -4.24 2.87 0.43
C ILE A 38 -5.39 3.49 1.23
N ASN A 39 -6.42 2.71 1.58
CA ASN A 39 -7.53 3.18 2.40
C ASN A 39 -7.06 3.62 3.80
N GLU A 40 -6.15 2.87 4.40
CA GLU A 40 -5.51 3.22 5.67
C GLU A 40 -4.73 4.53 5.55
N ALA A 41 -3.93 4.71 4.50
CA ALA A 41 -3.19 5.95 4.25
C ALA A 41 -4.11 7.17 4.09
N PHE A 42 -5.24 7.03 3.38
CA PHE A 42 -6.23 8.11 3.26
C PHE A 42 -6.85 8.47 4.61
N LYS A 43 -7.15 7.47 5.45
CA LYS A 43 -7.64 7.70 6.82
C LYS A 43 -6.59 8.42 7.66
N GLU A 44 -5.32 8.04 7.56
CA GLU A 44 -4.23 8.71 8.28
C GLU A 44 -4.05 10.17 7.86
N VAL A 45 -4.17 10.48 6.57
CA VAL A 45 -4.15 11.88 6.11
C VAL A 45 -5.33 12.66 6.66
N ALA A 46 -6.55 12.10 6.62
CA ALA A 46 -7.73 12.75 7.19
C ALA A 46 -7.58 12.99 8.70
N ASN A 47 -7.05 12.01 9.43
CA ASN A 47 -6.74 12.14 10.86
C ASN A 47 -5.71 13.25 11.12
N SER A 48 -4.67 13.35 10.28
CA SER A 48 -3.64 14.38 10.38
C SER A 48 -4.21 15.79 10.13
N GLN A 49 -5.11 15.95 9.16
CA GLN A 49 -5.84 17.19 8.89
C GLN A 49 -6.71 17.61 10.09
N ILE A 50 -7.53 16.69 10.63
CA ILE A 50 -8.36 16.95 11.82
C ILE A 50 -7.49 17.34 13.03
N LYS A 51 -6.34 16.68 13.19
CA LYS A 51 -5.40 17.00 14.27
C LYS A 51 -4.81 18.40 14.12
N ALA A 52 -4.43 18.79 12.90
CA ALA A 52 -3.94 20.14 12.60
C ALA A 52 -5.01 21.19 12.92
N GLU A 53 -6.24 21.01 12.43
CA GLU A 53 -7.37 21.91 12.72
C GLU A 53 -7.64 22.04 14.22
N LYS A 54 -7.65 20.91 14.95
CA LYS A 54 -7.88 20.91 16.40
C LYS A 54 -6.79 21.67 17.15
N ILE A 55 -5.52 21.48 16.78
CA ILE A 55 -4.40 22.18 17.40
C ILE A 55 -4.45 23.68 17.07
N THR A 56 -4.74 24.05 15.82
CA THR A 56 -4.93 25.45 15.43
C THR A 56 -6.06 26.10 16.24
N LYS A 57 -7.22 25.45 16.34
CA LYS A 57 -8.33 25.94 17.15
C LYS A 57 -8.00 26.06 18.63
N ASN A 58 -7.26 25.10 19.19
CA ASN A 58 -6.82 25.19 20.58
C ASN A 58 -5.85 26.37 20.80
N TYR A 59 -5.01 26.66 19.81
CA TYR A 59 -4.11 27.82 19.86
C TYR A 59 -4.87 29.14 19.80
N GLU A 60 -5.84 29.27 18.89
CA GLU A 60 -6.72 30.44 18.80
C GLU A 60 -7.52 30.69 20.09
N LEU A 61 -7.91 29.60 20.77
CA LEU A 61 -8.63 29.66 22.05
C LEU A 61 -7.71 29.82 23.27
N GLY A 62 -6.38 29.90 23.08
CA GLY A 62 -5.40 30.01 24.16
C GLY A 62 -5.25 28.74 25.02
N LYS A 63 -5.83 27.60 24.61
CA LYS A 63 -5.69 26.29 25.28
C LYS A 63 -4.36 25.61 24.95
N GLU A 64 -3.77 25.96 23.81
CA GLU A 64 -2.44 25.56 23.38
C GLU A 64 -1.63 26.85 23.15
N THR A 65 -0.43 26.95 23.71
CA THR A 65 0.38 28.18 23.59
C THR A 65 1.57 28.00 22.65
N ASP A 66 1.84 26.76 22.23
CA ASP A 66 2.97 26.45 21.36
C ASP A 66 2.59 26.60 19.88
N LEU A 67 2.91 27.76 19.31
CA LEU A 67 2.77 28.03 17.88
C LEU A 67 3.61 27.09 17.01
N THR A 68 4.79 26.68 17.48
CA THR A 68 5.70 25.79 16.73
C THR A 68 5.03 24.45 16.51
N LYS A 69 4.35 23.93 17.53
CA LYS A 69 3.57 22.69 17.44
C LYS A 69 2.43 22.78 16.44
N VAL A 70 1.74 23.93 16.35
CA VAL A 70 0.70 24.17 15.34
C VAL A 70 1.28 24.09 13.94
N ILE A 71 2.34 24.87 13.68
CA ILE A 71 2.97 24.94 12.36
C ILE A 71 3.57 23.59 11.97
N MET A 72 4.21 22.89 12.90
CA MET A 72 4.77 21.56 12.66
C MET A 72 3.66 20.56 12.32
N THR A 73 2.54 20.57 13.05
CA THR A 73 1.41 19.67 12.77
C THR A 73 0.80 19.95 11.38
N GLN A 74 0.64 21.22 11.02
CA GLN A 74 0.20 21.62 9.68
C GLN A 74 1.17 21.16 8.59
N GLN A 75 2.48 21.30 8.82
CA GLN A 75 3.50 20.87 7.87
C GLN A 75 3.50 19.34 7.69
N VAL A 76 3.37 18.58 8.79
CA VAL A 76 3.25 17.12 8.74
C VAL A 76 2.00 16.70 7.93
N ALA A 77 0.86 17.34 8.15
CA ALA A 77 -0.37 17.06 7.40
C ALA A 77 -0.20 17.35 5.89
N SER A 78 0.46 18.45 5.54
CA SER A 78 0.75 18.82 4.15
C SER A 78 1.66 17.80 3.46
N ILE A 79 2.77 17.42 4.10
CA ILE A 79 3.70 16.41 3.56
C ILE A 79 3.01 15.05 3.40
N ALA A 80 2.22 14.63 4.40
CA ALA A 80 1.48 13.37 4.35
C ALA A 80 0.47 13.33 3.19
N PHE A 81 -0.23 14.44 2.94
CA PHE A 81 -1.14 14.58 1.81
C PHE A 81 -0.40 14.50 0.47
N GLN A 82 0.70 15.24 0.31
CA GLN A 82 1.52 15.20 -0.91
C GLN A 82 2.05 13.80 -1.20
N LEU A 83 2.56 13.10 -0.18
CA LEU A 83 3.02 11.72 -0.30
C LEU A 83 1.88 10.81 -0.78
N THR A 84 0.68 10.96 -0.23
CA THR A 84 -0.49 10.17 -0.62
C THR A 84 -0.89 10.40 -2.07
N LEU A 85 -0.85 11.65 -2.55
CA LEU A 85 -1.06 11.94 -3.97
C LEU A 85 0.00 11.29 -4.86
N ASN A 86 1.27 11.33 -4.46
CA ASN A 86 2.36 10.69 -5.20
C ASN A 86 2.17 9.18 -5.30
N VAL A 87 1.78 8.53 -4.20
CA VAL A 87 1.49 7.10 -4.18
C VAL A 87 0.29 6.79 -5.09
N ARG A 88 -0.81 7.53 -4.97
CA ARG A 88 -1.99 7.38 -5.84
C ARG A 88 -1.62 7.48 -7.33
N ASN A 89 -0.83 8.49 -7.69
CA ASN A 89 -0.40 8.70 -9.07
C ASN A 89 0.49 7.55 -9.57
N LYS A 90 1.43 7.07 -8.74
CA LYS A 90 2.30 5.94 -9.07
C LYS A 90 1.51 4.64 -9.29
N VAL A 91 0.47 4.43 -8.51
CA VAL A 91 -0.39 3.25 -8.61
C VAL A 91 -1.20 3.27 -9.89
N LEU A 92 -1.79 4.43 -10.20
CA LEU A 92 -2.52 4.62 -11.45
C LEU A 92 -1.61 4.43 -12.67
N SER A 93 -0.38 4.95 -12.61
CA SER A 93 0.60 4.75 -13.69
C SER A 93 0.99 3.28 -13.82
N SER A 94 1.29 2.59 -12.71
CA SER A 94 1.66 1.17 -12.75
C SER A 94 0.53 0.27 -13.25
N TYR A 95 -0.73 0.58 -12.93
CA TYR A 95 -1.88 -0.11 -13.53
C TYR A 95 -1.95 0.11 -15.04
N LYS A 96 -1.78 1.36 -15.49
CA LYS A 96 -1.72 1.71 -16.91
C LYS A 96 -0.55 1.02 -17.62
N ASP A 97 0.60 0.92 -16.96
CA ASP A 97 1.80 0.25 -17.50
C ASP A 97 1.56 -1.24 -17.71
N ILE A 98 0.92 -1.93 -16.76
CA ILE A 98 0.53 -3.35 -16.91
C ILE A 98 -0.44 -3.53 -18.08
N MET A 99 -1.43 -2.65 -18.24
CA MET A 99 -2.39 -2.73 -19.35
C MET A 99 -1.78 -2.47 -20.73
N ASN A 100 -0.77 -1.61 -20.80
CA ASN A 100 -0.10 -1.26 -22.05
C ASN A 100 1.12 -2.13 -22.36
N MET A 101 1.47 -3.07 -21.47
CA MET A 101 2.54 -4.02 -21.72
C MET A 101 2.06 -5.01 -22.80
N PRO A 102 2.73 -5.11 -23.95
CA PRO A 102 2.37 -6.12 -24.94
C PRO A 102 2.60 -7.51 -24.33
N VAL A 103 1.61 -8.40 -24.48
CA VAL A 103 1.69 -9.82 -24.10
C VAL A 103 2.67 -10.58 -25.00
#